data_AF-A0A844Q957-F1
#
_entry.id   AF-A0A844Q957-F1
#
_cell.length_a   1.000
_cell.length_b   1.000
_cell.length_c   1.000
_cell.angle_alpha   90.00
_cell.angle_beta   90.00
_cell.angle_gamma   90.00
#
_symmetry.space_group_name_H-M   'P 1'
#
loop_
_entity.id
_entity.type
_entity.pdbx_description
1 polymer ?
#
loop_
_entity_poly.entity_id
_entity_poly.type
_entity_poly.pdbx_seq_one_letter_code
_entity_poly.pdbx_strand_id
1 'polypeptide(L)'
;MKRSVWLLFVVLVLVLTACGDSSGSSSETMTPDYTTASFEEALNAGEDLTGKTVLVEIEEPIPDSAFGYNLVAGEHLNFVSDTHPRKEAGDKMIVEVKEVQSLLGSYIISYEEK
;
A
#
# COMPACT_ATOMS: atom_id res chain seq x y z
N MET A 1 -39.39 -35.20 -49.34
CA MET A 1 -38.95 -36.49 -48.75
C MET A 1 -37.63 -36.28 -48.04
N LYS A 2 -37.50 -36.80 -46.80
CA LYS A 2 -36.27 -36.97 -46.00
C LYS A 2 -35.71 -35.65 -45.42
N ARG A 3 -35.92 -35.31 -44.15
CA ARG A 3 -35.59 -35.96 -42.85
C ARG A 3 -34.49 -35.13 -42.19
N SER A 4 -34.87 -34.46 -41.11
CA SER A 4 -34.03 -33.83 -40.10
C SER A 4 -32.85 -34.72 -39.72
N VAL A 5 -31.63 -34.27 -40.04
CA VAL A 5 -30.35 -34.55 -39.37
C VAL A 5 -29.41 -33.52 -40.03
N TRP A 6 -29.01 -32.41 -39.41
CA TRP A 6 -27.93 -32.41 -38.43
C TRP A 6 -27.90 -31.04 -37.72
N LEU A 7 -28.67 -30.95 -36.65
CA LEU A 7 -28.55 -29.96 -35.57
C LEU A 7 -27.23 -30.19 -34.81
N LEU A 8 -26.08 -30.00 -35.47
CA LEU A 8 -24.78 -30.26 -34.82
C LEU A 8 -23.62 -29.37 -35.28
N PHE A 9 -23.89 -28.09 -35.57
CA PHE A 9 -22.84 -27.09 -35.77
C PHE A 9 -23.29 -25.72 -35.22
N VAL A 10 -23.79 -25.71 -33.98
CA VAL A 10 -24.25 -24.52 -33.23
C VAL A 10 -23.32 -24.23 -32.04
N VAL A 11 -22.02 -24.51 -32.13
CA VAL A 11 -21.09 -24.32 -30.99
C VAL A 11 -19.71 -23.79 -31.40
N LEU A 12 -19.58 -23.13 -32.54
CA LEU A 12 -18.33 -22.45 -32.86
C LEU A 12 -18.65 -21.20 -33.67
N VAL A 13 -17.96 -20.10 -33.36
CA VAL A 13 -18.14 -18.75 -33.91
C VAL A 13 -19.17 -17.86 -33.16
N LEU A 14 -19.15 -17.93 -31.82
CA LEU A 14 -19.29 -16.73 -30.99
C LEU A 14 -17.90 -16.09 -30.90
N VAL A 15 -17.47 -15.43 -31.98
CA VAL A 15 -16.29 -14.56 -31.92
C VAL A 15 -16.70 -13.33 -31.16
N LEU A 16 -16.25 -13.30 -29.91
CA LEU A 16 -16.33 -12.22 -28.94
C LEU A 16 -15.83 -10.91 -29.58
N THR A 17 -16.72 -10.08 -30.09
CA THR A 17 -16.50 -8.63 -30.12
C THR A 17 -17.09 -8.04 -28.84
N ALA A 18 -16.59 -8.51 -27.70
CA ALA A 18 -16.61 -7.70 -26.51
C ALA A 18 -15.38 -6.78 -26.64
N CYS A 19 -15.57 -5.57 -27.18
CA CYS A 19 -14.86 -4.42 -26.66
C CYS A 19 -15.38 -4.23 -25.22
N GLY A 20 -14.93 -5.12 -24.33
CA GLY A 20 -15.00 -4.90 -22.91
C GLY A 20 -13.92 -3.89 -22.61
N ASP A 21 -14.31 -2.62 -22.62
CA ASP A 21 -13.63 -1.58 -21.85
C ASP A 21 -13.80 -1.98 -20.37
N SER A 22 -12.94 -2.88 -19.88
CA SER A 22 -13.08 -3.50 -18.56
C SER A 22 -11.76 -4.10 -18.07
N SER A 23 -10.80 -3.20 -17.85
CA SER A 23 -9.87 -3.28 -16.72
C SER A 23 -9.43 -1.83 -16.50
N GLY A 24 -10.19 -0.99 -15.81
CA GLY A 24 -10.79 -1.34 -14.53
C GLY A 24 -9.71 -1.56 -13.47
N SER A 25 -8.62 -0.79 -13.55
CA SER A 25 -8.05 -0.17 -12.36
C SER A 25 -7.90 1.30 -12.72
N SER A 26 -8.92 2.09 -12.47
CA SER A 26 -8.67 3.46 -12.06
C SER A 26 -7.83 3.33 -10.79
N SER A 27 -6.52 3.18 -10.98
CA SER A 27 -5.53 3.50 -9.97
C SER A 27 -5.74 4.98 -9.73
N GLU A 28 -6.72 5.31 -8.90
CA GLU A 28 -6.76 6.56 -8.17
C GLU A 28 -5.37 6.61 -7.55
N THR A 29 -4.47 7.36 -8.18
CA THR A 29 -3.12 7.57 -7.67
C THR A 29 -3.33 8.32 -6.38
N MET A 30 -3.44 7.58 -5.28
CA MET A 30 -3.63 8.13 -3.96
C MET A 30 -2.48 9.10 -3.74
N THR A 31 -2.82 10.38 -3.64
CA THR A 31 -1.84 11.41 -3.36
C THR A 31 -1.67 11.44 -1.85
N PRO A 32 -0.51 11.05 -1.31
CA PRO A 32 -0.28 11.05 0.13
C PRO A 32 -0.33 12.48 0.66
N ASP A 33 -0.77 12.65 1.90
CA ASP A 33 -0.74 13.97 2.57
C ASP A 33 0.71 14.44 2.79
N TYR A 34 1.64 13.51 3.06
CA TYR A 34 3.04 13.79 3.37
C TYR A 34 4.01 12.85 2.61
N THR A 35 5.23 13.34 2.37
CA THR A 35 6.41 12.48 2.13
C THR A 35 7.05 12.10 3.47
N THR A 36 7.97 11.13 3.49
CA THR A 36 8.77 10.82 4.70
C THR A 36 9.35 12.07 5.36
N ALA A 37 10.00 12.94 4.57
CA ALA A 37 10.67 14.13 5.07
C ALA A 37 9.68 15.16 5.65
N SER A 38 8.60 15.48 4.92
CA SER A 38 7.63 16.46 5.41
C SER A 38 6.83 15.94 6.60
N PHE A 39 6.66 14.62 6.71
CA PHE A 39 6.03 13.98 7.85
C PHE A 39 6.89 14.12 9.11
N GLU A 40 8.19 13.85 9.02
CA GLU A 40 9.13 14.02 10.14
C GLU A 40 9.24 15.48 10.58
N GLU A 41 9.30 16.42 9.63
CA GLU A 41 9.28 17.86 9.94
C GLU A 41 8.02 18.26 10.72
N ALA A 42 6.84 17.77 10.31
CA ALA A 42 5.58 18.06 10.98
C ALA A 42 5.49 17.42 12.38
N LEU A 43 5.98 16.19 12.56
CA LEU A 43 6.10 15.59 13.89
C LEU A 43 7.03 16.39 14.80
N ASN A 44 8.17 16.85 14.28
CA ASN A 44 9.11 17.70 15.01
C ASN A 44 8.53 19.07 15.35
N ALA A 45 7.56 19.56 14.58
CA ALA A 45 6.79 20.76 14.89
C ALA A 45 5.70 20.53 15.97
N GLY A 46 5.49 19.27 16.39
CA GLY A 46 4.51 18.88 17.41
C GLY A 46 3.09 18.69 16.86
N GLU A 47 2.93 18.47 15.55
CA GLU A 47 1.63 18.19 14.94
C GLU A 47 1.14 16.76 15.26
N ASP A 48 -0.17 16.61 15.45
CA ASP A 48 -0.83 15.30 15.48
C ASP A 48 -1.22 14.91 14.05
N LEU A 49 -0.59 13.84 13.56
CA LEU A 49 -0.75 13.36 12.19
C LEU A 49 -1.52 12.04 12.12
N THR A 50 -2.24 11.68 13.18
CA THR A 50 -3.11 10.50 13.19
C THR A 50 -4.17 10.60 12.09
N GLY A 51 -4.35 9.51 11.33
CA GLY A 51 -5.26 9.44 10.18
C GLY A 51 -4.73 10.07 8.89
N LYS A 52 -3.54 10.67 8.91
CA LYS A 52 -2.88 11.17 7.70
C LYS A 52 -2.18 10.07 6.94
N THR A 53 -1.99 10.32 5.64
CA THR A 53 -1.33 9.38 4.74
C THR A 53 0.07 9.83 4.38
N VAL A 54 1.01 8.89 4.36
CA VAL A 54 2.43 9.17 4.17
C VAL A 54 2.99 8.24 3.10
N LEU A 55 3.68 8.79 2.12
CA LEU A 55 4.57 8.01 1.25
C LEU A 55 5.89 7.80 1.98
N VAL A 56 6.05 6.60 2.50
CA VAL A 56 7.23 6.15 3.23
C VAL A 56 8.23 5.56 2.25
N GLU A 57 9.48 5.99 2.37
CA GLU A 57 10.64 5.40 1.72
C GLU A 57 11.47 4.68 2.78
N ILE A 58 11.65 3.38 2.62
CA ILE A 58 12.24 2.51 3.64
C ILE A 58 13.75 2.54 3.50
N GLU A 59 14.44 2.87 4.59
CA GLU A 59 15.89 2.88 4.64
C GLU A 59 16.44 1.53 5.11
N GLU A 60 15.84 0.96 6.16
CA GLU A 60 16.28 -0.30 6.75
C GLU A 60 15.13 -1.06 7.43
N PRO A 61 14.91 -2.34 7.11
CA PRO A 61 14.02 -3.21 7.88
C PRO A 61 14.77 -3.89 9.04
N ILE A 62 14.22 -3.81 10.25
CA ILE A 62 14.70 -4.45 11.48
C ILE A 62 13.59 -5.38 12.01
N PRO A 63 13.65 -6.70 11.71
CA PRO A 63 12.54 -7.63 11.97
C PRO A 63 12.32 -7.99 13.45
N ASP A 64 13.35 -7.96 14.28
CA ASP A 64 13.30 -8.38 15.69
C ASP A 64 13.52 -7.20 16.65
N SER A 65 12.76 -6.12 16.46
CA SER A 65 12.82 -4.95 17.35
C SER A 65 11.96 -5.15 18.61
N ALA A 66 12.16 -4.29 19.62
CA ALA A 66 11.33 -4.28 20.83
C ALA A 66 9.83 -4.02 20.55
N PHE A 67 9.48 -3.52 19.36
CA PHE A 67 8.14 -3.12 18.95
C PHE A 67 7.63 -3.93 17.74
N GLY A 68 8.23 -5.08 17.43
CA GLY A 68 7.89 -5.91 16.27
C GLY A 68 8.77 -5.63 15.05
N TYR A 69 8.21 -5.81 13.86
CA TYR A 69 8.92 -5.49 12.61
C TYR A 69 9.01 -3.98 12.45
N ASN A 70 10.21 -3.44 12.56
CA ASN A 70 10.45 -2.01 12.43
C ASN A 70 10.97 -1.69 11.03
N LEU A 71 10.31 -0.78 10.32
CA LEU A 71 10.80 -0.19 9.08
C LEU A 71 11.32 1.22 9.41
N VAL A 72 12.63 1.36 9.40
CA VAL A 72 13.32 2.64 9.62
C VAL A 72 13.17 3.49 8.36
N ALA A 73 12.81 4.76 8.55
CA ALA A 73 12.71 5.75 7.50
C ALA A 73 13.06 7.13 8.06
N GLY A 74 13.60 8.01 7.22
CA GLY A 74 14.03 9.34 7.69
C GLY A 74 15.08 9.23 8.79
N GLU A 75 15.27 10.31 9.54
CA GLU A 75 16.31 10.33 10.58
C GLU A 75 15.86 9.60 11.86
N HIS A 76 14.56 9.68 12.20
CA HIS A 76 14.03 9.25 13.49
C HIS A 76 12.68 8.52 13.43
N LEU A 77 12.23 8.05 12.26
CA LEU A 77 10.94 7.37 12.12
C LEU A 77 11.08 5.85 12.17
N ASN A 78 10.16 5.22 12.92
CA ASN A 78 10.10 3.77 13.10
C ASN A 78 8.67 3.30 12.82
N PHE A 79 8.41 2.82 11.59
CA PHE A 79 7.11 2.30 11.20
C PHE A 79 7.02 0.82 11.60
N VAL A 80 6.24 0.54 12.65
CA VAL A 80 6.21 -0.77 13.29
C VAL A 80 4.98 -1.59 12.89
N SER A 81 5.17 -2.90 12.68
CA SER A 81 4.12 -3.86 12.40
C SER A 81 4.27 -5.13 13.21
N ASP A 82 3.15 -5.68 13.67
CA ASP A 82 3.09 -6.99 14.33
C ASP A 82 3.28 -8.15 13.35
N THR A 83 3.18 -7.88 12.04
CA THR A 83 3.30 -8.90 10.98
C THR A 83 4.39 -8.51 9.99
N HIS A 84 5.03 -9.50 9.38
CA HIS A 84 6.11 -9.25 8.42
C HIS A 84 5.61 -8.44 7.21
N PRO A 85 6.07 -7.18 7.03
CA PRO A 85 5.52 -6.29 6.00
C PRO A 85 6.01 -6.60 4.58
N ARG A 86 6.97 -7.54 4.43
CA ARG A 86 7.58 -7.93 3.14
C ARG A 86 8.12 -6.73 2.36
N LYS A 87 8.84 -5.85 3.06
CA LYS A 87 9.50 -4.67 2.49
C LYS A 87 11.00 -4.74 2.74
N GLU A 88 11.75 -4.24 1.78
CA GLU A 88 13.20 -4.16 1.80
C GLU A 88 13.65 -2.70 1.77
N ALA A 89 14.94 -2.45 2.00
CA ALA A 89 15.53 -1.12 1.83
C ALA A 89 15.34 -0.60 0.38
N GLY A 90 14.92 0.65 0.24
CA GLY A 90 14.61 1.31 -1.03
C GLY A 90 13.17 1.12 -1.51
N ASP A 91 12.38 0.25 -0.88
CA ASP A 91 10.96 0.13 -1.18
C ASP A 91 10.19 1.39 -0.75
N LYS A 92 9.08 1.65 -1.44
CA LYS A 92 8.14 2.72 -1.10
C LYS A 92 6.75 2.16 -0.85
N MET A 93 6.04 2.76 0.09
CA MET A 93 4.65 2.41 0.40
C MET A 93 3.87 3.62 0.89
N ILE A 94 2.56 3.64 0.62
CA ILE A 94 1.66 4.62 1.20
C ILE A 94 0.97 3.99 2.39
N VAL A 95 1.01 4.66 3.52
CA VAL A 95 0.39 4.19 4.76
C VAL A 95 -0.51 5.25 5.36
N GLU A 96 -1.55 4.84 6.07
CA GLU A 96 -2.27 5.71 7.00
C GLU A 96 -1.72 5.52 8.42
N VAL A 97 -1.40 6.64 9.06
CA VAL A 97 -0.89 6.67 10.44
C VAL A 97 -2.02 6.37 11.42
N LYS A 98 -1.84 5.38 12.27
CA LYS A 98 -2.84 5.00 13.29
C LYS A 98 -2.51 5.55 14.66
N GLU A 99 -1.23 5.57 15.02
CA GLU A 99 -0.75 6.11 16.28
C GLU A 99 0.71 6.56 16.12
N VAL A 100 1.08 7.63 16.84
CA VAL A 100 2.46 8.08 16.95
C VAL A 100 2.83 8.21 18.42
N GLN A 101 3.90 7.57 18.84
CA GLN A 101 4.49 7.70 20.17
C GLN A 101 5.90 8.28 20.05
N SER A 102 6.17 9.39 20.75
CA SER A 102 7.53 9.95 20.82
C SER A 102 8.30 9.36 22.01
N LEU A 103 9.45 8.75 21.73
CA LEU A 103 10.36 8.19 22.73
C LEU A 103 11.80 8.60 22.44
N LEU A 104 12.44 9.28 23.39
CA LEU A 104 13.86 9.64 23.35
C LEU A 104 14.31 10.38 22.07
N GLY A 105 13.43 11.17 21.46
CA GLY A 105 13.73 11.91 20.23
C GLY A 105 13.45 11.14 18.94
N SER A 106 12.84 9.96 19.02
CA SER A 106 12.33 9.21 17.88
C SER A 106 10.83 8.97 17.96
N TYR A 107 10.25 8.59 16.83
CA TYR A 107 8.82 8.33 16.69
C TYR A 107 8.57 6.86 16.36
N ILE A 108 7.73 6.21 17.17
CA ILE A 108 7.20 4.88 16.90
C ILE A 108 5.81 5.06 16.30
N ILE A 109 5.62 4.53 15.11
CA ILE A 109 4.45 4.80 14.29
C ILE A 109 3.77 3.48 13.95
N SER A 110 2.54 3.29 14.43
CA SER A 110 1.68 2.21 13.95
C SER A 110 0.91 2.67 12.72
N TYR A 111 0.68 1.78 11.77
CA TYR A 111 0.16 2.14 10.46
C TYR A 111 -0.70 1.05 9.82
N GLU A 112 -1.42 1.44 8.78
CA GLU A 112 -2.09 0.54 7.85
C GLU A 112 -1.68 0.88 6.41
N GLU A 113 -1.22 -0.11 5.64
CA GLU A 113 -0.86 0.08 4.23
C GLU A 113 -2.13 0.28 3.37
N LYS A 114 -2.06 1.21 2.40
CA LYS A 114 -3.18 1.57 1.51
C LYS A 114 -3.12 0.90 0.14
#